data_AF-A0A6I0DX85-F1
#
_entry.id   AF-A0A6I0DX85-F1
#
_cell.length_a   1.000
_cell.length_b   1.000
_cell.length_c   1.000
_cell.angle_alpha   90.00
_cell.angle_beta   90.00
_cell.angle_gamma   90.00
#
_symmetry.space_group_name_H-M   'P 1'
#
loop_
_entity.id
_entity.type
_entity.pdbx_description
1 polymer ?
#
loop_
_entity_poly.entity_id
_entity_poly.type
_entity_poly.pdbx_seq_one_letter_code
_entity_poly.pdbx_strand_id
1 'polypeptide(L)'
;MEVLATPSVAVGISITASATTVLDGTPVTFTAIPVNPGSSPTYQWFVNGSPVGTNSTTFTSSTLSNNNVITCRLTSSITCVTNNPATSGTIIMTIIPNTNYWHGTNSTSWADPTNWTGGYVPAAGENVEYATSANNSGSPAANDLVLDANRTIGSLINLTNRILVIPEGKTLIINGSVTTNGENRIHIKASEGMANGSLIFPNETNPVYGIVEMWSKAYIDDECDCGNDMYKWQFFGPPLHSMSPDPTFYGSAIRIYDEAKQTSEEGKQWTNLTNASVLEKFKGYEITHSVPKKIIFVGRLVNDNLSTGELSVTEGSYYKGWHLLSNPYTAAISVKDIVFGSGMEQTVYLYSTGSFNDWRNNAGNHGTVSVWNDADSVAPGQYLAIPKNIAGFSTATAVIPSMQGFMVGISDRETPPPTGKTVNFAYGNLTGNTMPQRANSAENQASSYIYSVVTVAGGDQFDRVWLFTDEQCTPSFDNGWDGRKFIAPAGSTLQLYATQAKD
;
A
#
# COMPACT_ATOMS: atom_id res chain seq x y z
N MET A 1 32.84 -73.20 45.92
CA MET A 1 31.61 -72.39 45.86
C MET A 1 31.91 -71.24 44.92
N GLU A 2 31.51 -71.37 43.66
CA GLU A 2 31.73 -70.35 42.64
C GLU A 2 30.59 -69.35 42.76
N VAL A 3 30.90 -68.10 43.13
CA VAL A 3 29.91 -67.02 43.18
C VAL A 3 29.82 -66.43 41.79
N LEU A 4 28.82 -66.88 41.02
CA LEU A 4 28.47 -66.26 39.75
C LEU A 4 27.85 -64.89 40.02
N ALA A 5 28.64 -63.83 39.90
CA ALA A 5 28.15 -62.46 39.88
C ALA A 5 27.48 -62.22 38.52
N THR A 6 26.16 -62.01 38.51
CA THR A 6 25.46 -61.60 37.30
C THR A 6 25.84 -60.15 36.96
N PRO A 7 26.26 -59.85 35.71
CA PRO A 7 26.60 -58.48 35.32
C PRO A 7 25.34 -57.59 35.43
N SER A 8 25.48 -56.48 36.15
CA SER A 8 24.38 -55.52 36.32
C SER A 8 24.15 -54.73 35.03
N VAL A 9 22.89 -54.67 34.58
CA VAL A 9 22.48 -53.82 33.46
C VAL A 9 21.93 -52.48 33.94
N ALA A 10 22.18 -51.41 33.21
CA ALA A 10 21.66 -50.08 33.53
C ALA A 10 20.25 -49.88 32.95
N VAL A 11 19.33 -49.34 33.75
CA VAL A 11 18.00 -48.95 33.28
C VAL A 11 18.06 -47.56 32.66
N GLY A 12 17.34 -47.37 31.56
CA GLY A 12 17.25 -46.08 30.88
C GLY A 12 15.86 -45.84 30.31
N ILE A 13 15.55 -44.58 30.04
CA ILE A 13 14.32 -44.19 29.37
C ILE A 13 14.57 -42.92 28.57
N SER A 14 14.12 -42.88 27.33
CA SER A 14 13.95 -41.64 26.57
C SER A 14 12.47 -41.45 26.25
N ILE A 15 12.09 -40.23 25.87
CA ILE A 15 10.71 -39.89 25.50
C ILE A 15 10.70 -39.16 24.17
N THR A 16 9.64 -39.38 23.40
CA THR A 16 9.34 -38.64 22.16
C THR A 16 7.93 -38.05 22.25
N ALA A 17 7.68 -36.93 21.58
CA ALA A 17 6.34 -36.36 21.43
C ALA A 17 5.88 -36.44 19.98
N SER A 18 4.57 -36.55 19.76
CA SER A 18 3.98 -36.46 18.42
C SER A 18 4.19 -35.08 17.78
N ALA A 19 4.27 -34.03 18.60
CA ALA A 19 4.66 -32.67 18.23
C ALA A 19 5.13 -31.92 19.49
N THR A 20 6.01 -30.94 19.34
CA THR A 20 6.48 -30.07 20.44
C THR A 20 5.93 -28.65 20.36
N THR A 21 5.30 -28.30 19.24
CA THR A 21 4.57 -27.04 19.03
C THR A 21 3.19 -27.34 18.50
N VAL A 22 2.15 -26.97 19.24
CA VAL A 22 0.75 -27.21 18.86
C VAL A 22 -0.15 -26.04 19.27
N LEU A 23 -1.35 -25.95 18.67
CA LEU A 23 -2.40 -25.04 19.15
C LEU A 23 -2.96 -25.54 20.49
N ASP A 24 -3.38 -24.62 21.34
CA ASP A 24 -4.08 -24.95 22.59
C ASP A 24 -5.27 -25.89 22.33
N GLY A 25 -5.44 -26.88 23.20
CA GLY A 25 -6.44 -27.94 23.02
C GLY A 25 -6.03 -29.09 22.08
N THR A 26 -4.93 -28.99 21.33
CA THR A 26 -4.47 -30.07 20.44
C THR A 26 -3.91 -31.24 21.27
N PRO A 27 -4.43 -32.48 21.12
CA PRO A 27 -3.87 -33.63 21.82
C PRO A 27 -2.44 -33.94 21.36
N VAL A 28 -1.50 -33.99 22.31
CA VAL A 28 -0.12 -34.43 22.09
C VAL A 28 0.09 -35.78 22.77
N THR A 29 0.61 -36.75 22.03
CA THR A 29 0.96 -38.07 22.55
C THR A 29 2.45 -38.15 22.77
N PHE A 30 2.83 -38.49 24.00
CA PHE A 30 4.19 -38.77 24.43
C PHE A 30 4.39 -40.27 24.55
N THR A 31 5.52 -40.76 24.07
CA THR A 31 5.86 -42.19 24.06
C THR A 31 7.18 -42.39 24.79
N ALA A 32 7.17 -43.26 25.80
CA ALA A 32 8.35 -43.71 26.51
C ALA A 32 9.05 -44.83 25.72
N ILE A 33 10.37 -44.71 25.58
CA ILE A 33 11.24 -45.68 24.94
C ILE A 33 12.17 -46.25 26.03
N PRO A 34 11.77 -47.35 26.69
CA PRO A 34 12.52 -47.91 27.81
C PRO A 34 13.73 -48.73 27.36
N VAL A 35 14.77 -48.76 28.20
CA VAL A 35 15.94 -49.64 28.10
C VAL A 35 16.02 -50.48 29.37
N ASN A 36 16.07 -51.81 29.22
CA ASN A 36 16.03 -52.80 30.31
C ASN A 36 14.81 -52.67 31.27
N PRO A 37 13.56 -52.59 30.78
CA PRO A 37 12.37 -52.41 31.64
C PRO A 37 11.96 -53.65 32.46
N GLY A 38 12.35 -54.85 32.03
CA GLY A 38 11.84 -56.11 32.60
C GLY A 38 10.45 -56.47 32.08
N SER A 39 9.85 -57.51 32.67
CA SER A 39 8.53 -58.04 32.27
C SER A 39 7.35 -57.27 32.85
N SER A 40 7.55 -56.48 33.91
CA SER A 40 6.48 -55.73 34.59
C SER A 40 6.96 -54.35 35.05
N PRO A 41 7.44 -53.49 34.12
CA PRO A 41 7.83 -52.12 34.46
C PRO A 41 6.65 -51.27 34.90
N THR A 42 6.92 -50.21 35.66
CA THR A 42 5.95 -49.13 35.91
C THR A 42 6.48 -47.80 35.37
N TYR A 43 5.57 -46.99 34.83
CA TYR A 43 5.87 -45.68 34.24
C TYR A 43 5.12 -44.60 35.01
N GLN A 44 5.74 -43.47 35.26
CA GLN A 44 5.06 -42.29 35.82
C GLN A 44 5.42 -41.09 34.98
N TRP A 45 4.42 -40.50 34.33
CA TRP A 45 4.58 -39.25 33.59
C TRP A 45 4.47 -38.06 34.55
N PHE A 46 5.14 -36.97 34.20
CA PHE A 46 5.10 -35.71 34.93
C PHE A 46 4.92 -34.53 33.98
N VAL A 47 4.08 -33.57 34.38
CA VAL A 47 3.97 -32.23 33.78
C VAL A 47 4.42 -31.23 34.83
N ASN A 48 5.48 -30.47 34.56
CA ASN A 48 6.09 -29.51 35.50
C ASN A 48 6.41 -30.13 36.88
N GLY A 49 6.83 -31.40 36.90
CA GLY A 49 7.14 -32.15 38.12
C GLY A 49 5.93 -32.71 38.88
N SER A 50 4.70 -32.39 38.48
CA SER A 50 3.49 -33.01 39.04
C SER A 50 3.17 -34.32 38.33
N PRO A 51 2.88 -35.42 39.06
CA PRO A 51 2.57 -36.70 38.44
C PRO A 51 1.25 -36.67 37.68
N VAL A 52 1.24 -37.20 36.46
CA VAL A 52 0.09 -37.30 35.56
C VAL A 52 0.06 -38.65 34.83
N GLY A 53 -1.02 -38.90 34.10
CA GLY A 53 -1.17 -40.08 33.27
C GLY A 53 -1.41 -41.36 34.07
N THR A 54 -1.39 -42.49 33.38
CA THR A 54 -1.46 -43.83 33.97
C THR A 54 -0.09 -44.51 33.87
N ASN A 55 0.07 -45.68 34.50
CA ASN A 55 1.28 -46.51 34.43
C ASN A 55 1.50 -47.13 33.03
N SER A 56 1.51 -46.31 31.99
CA SER A 56 1.52 -46.68 30.58
C SER A 56 2.77 -46.15 29.87
N THR A 57 3.19 -46.86 28.81
CA THR A 57 4.25 -46.43 27.91
C THR A 57 3.87 -45.17 27.11
N THR A 58 2.60 -44.79 27.10
CA THR A 58 2.10 -43.59 26.44
C THR A 58 1.35 -42.68 27.39
N PHE A 59 1.45 -41.36 27.14
CA PHE A 59 0.68 -40.32 27.81
C PHE A 59 0.16 -39.35 26.75
N THR A 60 -1.14 -39.10 26.73
CA THR A 60 -1.74 -38.12 25.83
C THR A 60 -2.39 -37.01 26.64
N SER A 61 -2.12 -35.75 26.28
CA SER A 61 -2.73 -34.59 26.91
C SER A 61 -3.11 -33.54 25.88
N SER A 62 -4.29 -32.95 26.06
CA SER A 62 -4.80 -31.80 25.30
C SER A 62 -4.89 -30.53 26.14
N THR A 63 -4.48 -30.56 27.41
CA THR A 63 -4.59 -29.46 28.37
C THR A 63 -3.21 -28.92 28.78
N LEU A 64 -2.23 -29.03 27.88
CA LEU A 64 -0.88 -28.53 28.11
C LEU A 64 -0.88 -27.01 27.96
N SER A 65 -0.09 -26.32 28.78
CA SER A 65 0.14 -24.88 28.63
C SER A 65 1.54 -24.61 28.08
N ASN A 66 1.75 -23.40 27.56
CA ASN A 66 3.05 -22.98 27.05
C ASN A 66 4.14 -23.14 28.12
N ASN A 67 5.34 -23.55 27.70
CA ASN A 67 6.49 -23.88 28.56
C ASN A 67 6.29 -25.06 29.53
N ASN A 68 5.25 -25.88 29.37
CA ASN A 68 5.12 -27.10 30.16
C ASN A 68 6.28 -28.06 29.88
N VAL A 69 6.88 -28.59 30.94
CA VAL A 69 7.99 -29.54 30.89
C VAL A 69 7.48 -30.95 31.14
N ILE A 70 7.73 -31.86 30.20
CA ILE A 70 7.30 -33.25 30.22
C ILE A 70 8.49 -34.15 30.52
N THR A 71 8.33 -35.05 31.49
CA THR A 71 9.29 -36.12 31.81
C THR A 71 8.56 -37.41 32.13
N CYS A 72 9.26 -38.54 32.04
CA CYS A 72 8.75 -39.84 32.45
C CYS A 72 9.78 -40.55 33.33
N ARG A 73 9.32 -41.21 34.39
CA ARG A 73 10.12 -42.08 35.25
C ARG A 73 9.75 -43.54 35.02
N LEU A 74 10.74 -44.36 34.71
CA LEU A 74 10.64 -45.80 34.55
C LEU A 74 11.16 -46.50 35.81
N THR A 75 10.35 -47.39 36.40
CA THR A 75 10.82 -48.37 37.39
C THR A 75 10.86 -49.74 36.74
N SER A 76 12.06 -50.30 36.56
CA SER A 76 12.28 -51.62 35.97
C SER A 76 11.95 -52.74 36.96
N SER A 77 11.46 -53.88 36.45
CA SER A 77 11.21 -55.08 37.25
C SER A 77 12.39 -56.08 37.27
N ILE A 78 13.53 -55.73 36.65
CA ILE A 78 14.72 -56.59 36.63
C ILE A 78 15.47 -56.48 37.96
N THR A 79 15.92 -57.61 38.51
CA THR A 79 16.77 -57.66 39.71
C THR A 79 18.22 -57.35 39.38
N CYS A 80 18.98 -56.80 40.34
CA CYS A 80 20.41 -56.48 40.18
C CYS A 80 20.71 -55.46 39.06
N VAL A 81 19.88 -54.43 38.90
CA VAL A 81 20.09 -53.32 37.94
C VAL A 81 20.63 -52.06 38.61
N THR A 82 21.29 -51.21 37.82
CA THR A 82 21.69 -49.85 38.22
C THR A 82 20.74 -48.81 37.60
N ASN A 83 20.69 -47.60 38.17
CA ASN A 83 19.87 -46.48 37.69
C ASN A 83 18.35 -46.77 37.67
N ASN A 84 17.84 -47.49 38.66
CA ASN A 84 16.41 -47.83 38.80
C ASN A 84 15.83 -47.17 40.07
N PRO A 85 14.88 -46.23 39.98
CA PRO A 85 14.18 -45.80 38.77
C PRO A 85 15.02 -44.87 37.86
N ALA A 86 14.83 -45.00 36.54
CA ALA A 86 15.43 -44.12 35.54
C ALA A 86 14.48 -42.97 35.20
N THR A 87 15.01 -41.77 35.00
CA THR A 87 14.24 -40.58 34.57
C THR A 87 14.65 -40.19 33.14
N SER A 88 13.68 -39.82 32.31
CA SER A 88 13.91 -39.42 30.93
C SER A 88 14.59 -38.06 30.81
N GLY A 89 15.01 -37.71 29.60
CA GLY A 89 15.20 -36.30 29.23
C GLY A 89 13.89 -35.49 29.30
N THR A 90 14.00 -34.18 29.11
CA THR A 90 12.87 -33.24 29.15
C THR A 90 12.38 -32.89 27.74
N ILE A 91 11.06 -32.82 27.57
CA ILE A 91 10.43 -32.17 26.41
C ILE A 91 9.73 -30.89 26.92
N ILE A 92 10.07 -29.74 26.34
CA ILE A 92 9.41 -28.46 26.64
C ILE A 92 8.40 -28.18 25.55
N MET A 93 7.16 -27.88 25.93
CA MET A 93 6.06 -27.63 25.01
C MET A 93 5.91 -26.15 24.68
N THR A 94 5.73 -25.86 23.39
CA THR A 94 5.29 -24.55 22.91
C THR A 94 3.81 -24.65 22.54
N ILE A 95 2.94 -24.01 23.32
CA ILE A 95 1.49 -24.02 23.06
C ILE A 95 1.07 -22.66 22.55
N ILE A 96 0.52 -22.62 21.33
CA ILE A 96 0.05 -21.40 20.67
C ILE A 96 -1.43 -21.21 21.03
N PRO A 97 -1.82 -20.08 21.63
CA PRO A 97 -3.23 -19.78 21.92
C PRO A 97 -4.11 -19.87 20.68
N ASN A 98 -5.35 -20.32 20.87
CA ASN A 98 -6.34 -20.42 19.78
C ASN A 98 -6.88 -19.05 19.31
N THR A 99 -6.60 -17.99 20.06
CA THR A 99 -7.11 -16.65 19.83
C THR A 99 -6.01 -15.63 20.08
N ASN A 100 -5.91 -14.64 19.20
CA ASN A 100 -4.89 -13.60 19.27
C ASN A 100 -5.49 -12.23 18.95
N TYR A 101 -6.07 -11.60 19.96
CA TYR A 101 -6.71 -10.30 19.83
C TYR A 101 -5.73 -9.17 20.11
N TRP A 102 -5.86 -8.06 19.38
CA TRP A 102 -5.20 -6.81 19.76
C TRP A 102 -5.85 -6.26 21.03
N HIS A 103 -5.13 -6.26 22.15
CA HIS A 103 -5.57 -5.60 23.38
C HIS A 103 -4.86 -4.27 23.66
N GLY A 104 -3.71 -4.02 23.02
CA GLY A 104 -2.93 -2.79 23.16
C GLY A 104 -2.69 -2.31 24.58
N THR A 105 -2.54 -3.17 25.59
CA THR A 105 -2.49 -2.75 27.00
C THR A 105 -1.18 -2.06 27.41
N ASN A 106 -0.08 -2.29 26.68
CA ASN A 106 1.23 -1.70 27.00
C ASN A 106 1.56 -0.50 26.12
N SER A 107 1.23 -0.57 24.82
CA SER A 107 1.51 0.51 23.86
C SER A 107 0.59 0.41 22.62
N THR A 108 0.80 1.31 21.66
CA THR A 108 0.15 1.28 20.34
C THR A 108 0.91 0.46 19.30
N SER A 109 2.06 -0.13 19.66
CA SER A 109 2.98 -0.77 18.72
C SER A 109 2.47 -2.15 18.29
N TRP A 110 2.22 -2.33 16.99
CA TRP A 110 1.90 -3.65 16.42
C TRP A 110 3.01 -4.68 16.67
N ALA A 111 4.27 -4.25 16.61
CA ALA A 111 5.45 -5.10 16.74
C ALA A 111 5.66 -5.71 18.13
N ASP A 112 4.97 -5.18 19.14
CA ASP A 112 5.13 -5.61 20.52
C ASP A 112 4.20 -6.82 20.81
N PRO A 113 4.74 -8.03 20.98
CA PRO A 113 3.94 -9.24 21.23
C PRO A 113 3.12 -9.15 22.52
N THR A 114 3.53 -8.29 23.47
CA THR A 114 2.80 -8.12 24.74
C THR A 114 1.50 -7.35 24.57
N ASN A 115 1.26 -6.71 23.42
CA ASN A 115 0.00 -6.05 23.08
C ASN A 115 -1.04 -7.00 22.43
N TRP A 116 -0.71 -8.28 22.33
CA TRP A 116 -1.55 -9.30 21.73
C TRP A 116 -1.91 -10.36 22.78
N THR A 117 -3.17 -10.78 22.86
CA THR A 117 -3.62 -11.75 23.89
C THR A 117 -2.93 -13.11 23.76
N GLY A 118 -2.51 -13.47 22.55
CA GLY A 118 -1.76 -14.69 22.28
C GLY A 118 -0.28 -14.60 22.66
N GLY A 119 0.23 -13.41 22.97
CA GLY A 119 1.65 -13.19 23.28
C GLY A 119 2.57 -13.27 22.05
N TYR A 120 2.03 -13.11 20.85
CA TYR A 120 2.78 -13.10 19.60
C TYR A 120 2.17 -12.11 18.59
N VAL A 121 3.01 -11.57 17.71
CA VAL A 121 2.58 -10.70 16.63
C VAL A 121 1.99 -11.54 15.50
N PRO A 122 0.78 -11.21 14.97
CA PRO A 122 0.18 -11.95 13.88
C PRO A 122 1.10 -12.06 12.65
N ALA A 123 1.18 -13.27 12.10
CA ALA A 123 1.93 -13.57 10.89
C ALA A 123 1.19 -13.04 9.63
N ALA A 124 1.90 -13.00 8.50
CA ALA A 124 1.29 -12.56 7.25
C ALA A 124 0.11 -13.45 6.85
N GLY A 125 -1.03 -12.84 6.53
CA GLY A 125 -2.26 -13.54 6.17
C GLY A 125 -3.13 -13.99 7.35
N GLU A 126 -2.66 -13.87 8.59
CA GLU A 126 -3.53 -14.09 9.76
C GLU A 126 -4.53 -12.94 9.93
N ASN A 127 -5.68 -13.25 10.52
CA ASN A 127 -6.69 -12.24 10.85
C ASN A 127 -6.21 -11.35 11.98
N VAL A 128 -6.62 -10.08 11.95
CA VAL A 128 -6.41 -9.13 13.03
C VAL A 128 -7.77 -8.76 13.59
N GLU A 129 -8.00 -9.15 14.84
CA GLU A 129 -9.24 -8.85 15.55
C GLU A 129 -8.93 -8.07 16.83
N TYR A 130 -9.69 -7.01 17.08
CA TYR A 130 -9.56 -6.24 18.31
C TYR A 130 -10.26 -6.93 19.47
N ALA A 131 -9.65 -6.86 20.65
CA ALA A 131 -10.28 -7.30 21.88
C ALA A 131 -11.51 -6.41 22.17
N THR A 132 -12.63 -7.06 22.45
CA THR A 132 -13.90 -6.47 22.90
C THR A 132 -14.24 -7.05 24.27
N SER A 133 -15.18 -6.43 24.97
CA SER A 133 -15.70 -7.02 26.22
C SER A 133 -16.32 -8.40 26.00
N ALA A 134 -16.81 -8.70 24.79
CA ALA A 134 -17.44 -9.98 24.46
C ALA A 134 -16.43 -11.09 24.14
N ASN A 135 -15.37 -10.80 23.38
CA ASN A 135 -14.40 -11.81 22.93
C ASN A 135 -13.17 -11.96 23.86
N ASN A 136 -12.95 -11.04 24.81
CA ASN A 136 -11.80 -11.06 25.70
C ASN A 136 -12.20 -10.90 27.19
N SER A 137 -13.21 -11.65 27.64
CA SER A 137 -13.60 -11.76 29.06
C SER A 137 -13.79 -10.41 29.77
N GLY A 138 -14.44 -9.45 29.11
CA GLY A 138 -14.69 -8.11 29.67
C GLY A 138 -13.54 -7.11 29.50
N SER A 139 -12.42 -7.49 28.89
CA SER A 139 -11.21 -6.66 28.73
C SER A 139 -11.03 -6.18 27.28
N PRO A 140 -11.68 -5.08 26.85
CA PRO A 140 -11.53 -4.57 25.49
C PRO A 140 -10.16 -3.94 25.23
N ALA A 141 -9.84 -3.69 23.97
CA ALA A 141 -8.62 -3.02 23.54
C ALA A 141 -8.48 -1.63 24.19
N ALA A 142 -7.32 -1.40 24.81
CA ALA A 142 -7.02 -0.18 25.54
C ALA A 142 -6.51 0.95 24.62
N ASN A 143 -5.69 0.60 23.63
CA ASN A 143 -5.03 1.56 22.74
C ASN A 143 -5.35 1.29 21.25
N ASP A 144 -5.13 2.32 20.44
CA ASP A 144 -5.10 2.23 18.99
C ASP A 144 -3.93 1.33 18.53
N LEU A 145 -4.08 0.75 17.34
CA LEU A 145 -3.07 -0.11 16.73
C LEU A 145 -2.35 0.66 15.63
N VAL A 146 -1.04 0.84 15.77
CA VAL A 146 -0.22 1.57 14.80
C VAL A 146 0.67 0.60 14.04
N LEU A 147 0.59 0.63 12.71
CA LEU A 147 1.44 -0.16 11.82
C LEU A 147 2.92 0.20 12.01
N ASP A 148 3.76 -0.81 12.23
CA ASP A 148 5.22 -0.70 12.40
C ASP A 148 6.00 -0.86 11.08
N ALA A 149 5.50 -1.75 10.21
CA ALA A 149 6.09 -2.09 8.91
C ALA A 149 5.00 -2.30 7.87
N ASN A 150 5.39 -2.51 6.62
CA ASN A 150 4.44 -3.00 5.62
C ASN A 150 3.92 -4.38 6.05
N ARG A 151 2.61 -4.57 6.03
CA ARG A 151 1.97 -5.81 6.50
C ARG A 151 0.91 -6.30 5.53
N THR A 152 0.72 -7.61 5.53
CA THR A 152 -0.38 -8.29 4.84
C THR A 152 -1.12 -9.13 5.86
N ILE A 153 -2.43 -8.95 5.97
CA ILE A 153 -3.29 -9.67 6.91
C ILE A 153 -4.41 -10.40 6.17
N GLY A 154 -5.05 -11.35 6.84
CA GLY A 154 -6.27 -12.01 6.37
C GLY A 154 -7.41 -11.00 6.38
N SER A 155 -8.23 -11.02 7.43
CA SER A 155 -9.32 -10.06 7.65
C SER A 155 -8.98 -9.08 8.78
N LEU A 156 -9.62 -7.91 8.75
CA LEU A 156 -9.65 -6.96 9.87
C LEU A 156 -11.02 -7.00 10.53
N ILE A 157 -11.06 -7.23 11.84
CA ILE A 157 -12.27 -7.14 12.67
C ILE A 157 -12.02 -6.11 13.77
N ASN A 158 -12.64 -4.93 13.66
CA ASN A 158 -12.55 -3.88 14.66
C ASN A 158 -13.94 -3.38 15.04
N LEU A 159 -14.52 -4.04 16.05
CA LEU A 159 -15.81 -3.70 16.64
C LEU A 159 -15.67 -2.82 17.89
N THR A 160 -14.51 -2.20 18.07
CA THR A 160 -14.21 -1.31 19.21
C THR A 160 -14.34 0.15 18.80
N ASN A 161 -14.03 1.07 19.73
CA ASN A 161 -13.85 2.48 19.40
C ASN A 161 -12.40 2.87 19.05
N ARG A 162 -11.47 1.90 19.02
CA ARG A 162 -10.06 2.10 18.70
C ARG A 162 -9.84 2.22 17.21
N ILE A 163 -8.74 2.84 16.85
CA ILE A 163 -8.36 3.12 15.47
C ILE A 163 -7.20 2.20 15.07
N LEU A 164 -7.25 1.72 13.84
CA LEU A 164 -6.11 1.19 13.11
C LEU A 164 -5.44 2.33 12.37
N VAL A 165 -4.21 2.66 12.74
CA VAL A 165 -3.45 3.76 12.16
C VAL A 165 -2.41 3.20 11.19
N ILE A 166 -2.43 3.68 9.95
CA ILE A 166 -1.44 3.39 8.91
C ILE A 166 -0.58 4.65 8.74
N PRO A 167 0.66 4.66 9.27
CA PRO A 167 1.55 5.81 9.13
C PRO A 167 1.99 6.06 7.69
N GLU A 168 2.61 7.23 7.50
CA GLU A 168 3.24 7.64 6.25
C GLU A 168 4.26 6.59 5.76
N GLY A 169 4.26 6.32 4.45
CA GLY A 169 5.16 5.36 3.79
C GLY A 169 4.92 3.89 4.15
N LYS A 170 3.91 3.58 4.97
CA LYS A 170 3.55 2.21 5.35
C LYS A 170 2.36 1.71 4.54
N THR A 171 2.38 0.44 4.20
CA THR A 171 1.29 -0.23 3.46
C THR A 171 0.70 -1.36 4.27
N LEU A 172 -0.63 -1.35 4.42
CA LEU A 172 -1.40 -2.49 4.88
C LEU A 172 -2.20 -3.08 3.72
N ILE A 173 -2.00 -4.38 3.48
CA ILE A 173 -2.81 -5.17 2.56
C ILE A 173 -3.73 -6.08 3.40
N ILE A 174 -5.03 -6.03 3.15
CA ILE A 174 -6.03 -6.91 3.73
C ILE A 174 -6.53 -7.81 2.60
N ASN A 175 -6.37 -9.13 2.73
CA ASN A 175 -6.78 -10.09 1.70
C ASN A 175 -8.25 -10.53 1.85
N GLY A 176 -8.75 -10.53 3.08
CA GLY A 176 -10.10 -10.87 3.48
C GLY A 176 -10.95 -9.63 3.77
N SER A 177 -12.00 -9.80 4.58
CA SER A 177 -12.99 -8.75 4.83
C SER A 177 -12.52 -7.68 5.83
N VAL A 178 -13.13 -6.50 5.76
CA VAL A 178 -12.99 -5.43 6.76
C VAL A 178 -14.33 -5.25 7.49
N THR A 179 -14.35 -5.60 8.77
CA THR A 179 -15.54 -5.52 9.62
C THR A 179 -15.36 -4.43 10.68
N THR A 180 -15.98 -3.27 10.43
CA THR A 180 -15.94 -2.10 11.33
C THR A 180 -17.32 -1.59 11.75
N ASN A 181 -18.40 -2.33 11.43
CA ASN A 181 -19.80 -1.89 11.59
C ASN A 181 -20.14 -0.56 10.89
N GLY A 182 -19.44 -0.23 9.80
CA GLY A 182 -19.65 1.02 9.07
C GLY A 182 -19.02 2.24 9.74
N GLU A 183 -18.22 2.05 10.79
CA GLU A 183 -17.55 3.12 11.51
C GLU A 183 -16.17 3.44 10.90
N ASN A 184 -15.72 4.68 11.08
CA ASN A 184 -14.41 5.17 10.63
C ASN A 184 -13.27 4.65 11.52
N ARG A 185 -12.95 3.36 11.42
CA ARG A 185 -11.97 2.68 12.30
C ARG A 185 -10.57 2.57 11.74
N ILE A 186 -10.33 3.10 10.55
CA ILE A 186 -9.02 3.07 9.88
C ILE A 186 -8.60 4.51 9.61
N HIS A 187 -7.39 4.87 10.01
CA HIS A 187 -6.81 6.19 9.82
C HIS A 187 -5.51 6.09 9.03
N ILE A 188 -5.51 6.64 7.82
CA ILE A 188 -4.37 6.65 6.90
C ILE A 188 -3.73 8.03 6.95
N LYS A 189 -2.46 8.07 7.35
CA LYS A 189 -1.75 9.33 7.62
C LYS A 189 -1.02 9.88 6.41
N ALA A 190 -0.81 11.20 6.44
CA ALA A 190 -0.02 11.94 5.48
C ALA A 190 0.74 13.07 6.17
N SER A 191 1.93 13.37 5.66
CA SER A 191 2.80 14.45 6.12
C SER A 191 3.51 15.10 4.94
N GLU A 192 4.04 16.30 5.19
CA GLU A 192 4.81 17.04 4.20
C GLU A 192 6.01 16.23 3.70
N GLY A 193 6.17 16.18 2.37
CA GLY A 193 7.31 15.52 1.72
C GLY A 193 7.36 13.99 1.85
N MET A 194 6.35 13.36 2.45
CA MET A 194 6.34 11.91 2.69
C MET A 194 5.24 11.21 1.89
N ALA A 195 5.53 9.99 1.43
CA ALA A 195 4.50 9.13 0.87
C ALA A 195 3.37 8.91 1.89
N ASN A 196 2.11 9.01 1.47
CA ASN A 196 0.98 8.75 2.35
C ASN A 196 0.98 7.28 2.77
N GLY A 197 0.38 6.95 3.91
CA GLY A 197 0.05 5.57 4.23
C GLY A 197 -0.83 4.94 3.14
N SER A 198 -0.82 3.61 3.03
CA SER A 198 -1.60 2.88 2.03
C SER A 198 -2.43 1.78 2.65
N LEU A 199 -3.71 1.74 2.25
CA LEU A 199 -4.61 0.63 2.52
C LEU A 199 -5.07 0.01 1.20
N ILE A 200 -4.84 -1.29 1.05
CA ILE A 200 -5.37 -2.09 -0.06
C ILE A 200 -6.25 -3.18 0.56
N PHE A 201 -7.51 -3.26 0.13
CA PHE A 201 -8.52 -4.16 0.69
C PHE A 201 -9.49 -4.62 -0.40
N PRO A 202 -10.13 -5.80 -0.29
CA PRO A 202 -10.91 -6.34 -1.38
C PRO A 202 -12.20 -5.54 -1.63
N ASN A 203 -12.79 -5.80 -2.80
CA ASN A 203 -14.17 -5.45 -3.07
C ASN A 203 -15.09 -6.36 -2.27
N GLU A 204 -15.56 -5.85 -1.13
CA GLU A 204 -16.48 -6.56 -0.26
C GLU A 204 -17.89 -5.96 -0.31
N THR A 205 -18.89 -6.74 0.09
CA THR A 205 -20.29 -6.31 0.09
C THR A 205 -20.55 -5.15 1.06
N ASN A 206 -19.79 -5.09 2.15
CA ASN A 206 -19.92 -4.06 3.17
C ASN A 206 -18.99 -2.88 2.88
N PRO A 207 -19.50 -1.64 2.81
CA PRO A 207 -18.63 -0.50 2.56
C PRO A 207 -17.61 -0.28 3.69
N VAL A 208 -16.37 0.01 3.32
CA VAL A 208 -15.30 0.38 4.27
C VAL A 208 -15.26 1.89 4.45
N TYR A 209 -15.28 2.31 5.70
CA TYR A 209 -15.21 3.72 6.10
C TYR A 209 -13.90 4.01 6.82
N GLY A 210 -13.34 5.20 6.59
CA GLY A 210 -12.07 5.57 7.18
C GLY A 210 -11.81 7.06 7.19
N ILE A 211 -10.69 7.40 7.82
CA ILE A 211 -10.11 8.73 7.91
C ILE A 211 -8.86 8.72 7.04
N VAL A 212 -8.76 9.63 6.08
CA VAL A 212 -7.60 9.75 5.18
C VAL A 212 -7.07 11.17 5.25
N GLU A 213 -5.79 11.31 5.55
CA GLU A 213 -5.11 12.60 5.52
C GLU A 213 -4.46 12.83 4.15
N MET A 214 -4.45 14.09 3.69
CA MET A 214 -3.67 14.55 2.54
C MET A 214 -2.90 15.80 2.93
N TRP A 215 -1.60 15.86 2.63
CA TRP A 215 -0.84 17.10 2.73
C TRP A 215 -0.98 17.91 1.45
N SER A 216 -1.73 19.02 1.52
CA SER A 216 -1.87 19.92 0.38
C SER A 216 -0.73 20.94 0.34
N LYS A 217 -0.02 20.98 -0.79
CA LYS A 217 1.07 21.90 -1.11
C LYS A 217 0.59 23.20 -1.77
N ALA A 218 -0.70 23.29 -2.05
CA ALA A 218 -1.28 24.50 -2.63
C ALA A 218 -1.10 25.68 -1.67
N TYR A 219 -0.99 26.89 -2.21
CA TYR A 219 -0.89 28.11 -1.42
C TYR A 219 -1.37 29.32 -2.24
N ILE A 220 -1.62 30.44 -1.57
CA ILE A 220 -1.86 31.73 -2.20
C ILE A 220 -0.71 32.64 -1.80
N ASP A 221 0.00 33.16 -2.78
CA ASP A 221 1.06 34.16 -2.61
C ASP A 221 0.44 35.56 -2.47
N ASP A 222 0.05 35.92 -1.26
CA ASP A 222 -0.63 37.18 -0.94
C ASP A 222 0.29 38.41 -1.03
N GLU A 223 1.61 38.21 -1.12
CA GLU A 223 2.60 39.26 -1.36
C GLU A 223 2.74 39.59 -2.86
N CYS A 224 2.24 38.73 -3.75
CA CYS A 224 2.36 38.88 -5.20
C CYS A 224 1.23 39.75 -5.80
N ASP A 225 1.57 40.93 -6.32
CA ASP A 225 0.65 41.76 -7.14
C ASP A 225 0.61 41.28 -8.61
N CYS A 226 0.39 39.98 -8.80
CA CYS A 226 0.43 39.30 -10.10
C CYS A 226 -0.94 38.77 -10.55
N GLY A 227 -2.02 39.29 -9.96
CA GLY A 227 -3.39 38.89 -10.29
C GLY A 227 -3.61 37.39 -10.08
N ASN A 228 -4.09 36.67 -11.09
CA ASN A 228 -4.41 35.24 -10.96
C ASN A 228 -3.19 34.34 -10.70
N ASP A 229 -1.97 34.85 -10.84
CA ASP A 229 -0.75 34.07 -10.58
C ASP A 229 -0.41 33.88 -9.10
N MET A 230 -1.08 34.64 -8.22
CA MET A 230 -0.97 34.46 -6.78
C MET A 230 -1.49 33.08 -6.34
N TYR A 231 -2.45 32.50 -7.08
CA TYR A 231 -3.03 31.22 -6.73
C TYR A 231 -2.16 30.08 -7.24
N LYS A 232 -1.54 29.35 -6.31
CA LYS A 232 -0.84 28.10 -6.62
C LYS A 232 -1.77 26.92 -6.36
N TRP A 233 -2.21 26.30 -7.44
CA TRP A 233 -3.19 25.23 -7.46
C TRP A 233 -2.51 23.87 -7.42
N GLN A 234 -3.13 22.91 -6.73
CA GLN A 234 -2.71 21.51 -6.70
C GLN A 234 -3.80 20.61 -7.28
N PHE A 235 -3.43 19.71 -8.18
CA PHE A 235 -4.32 18.68 -8.71
C PHE A 235 -4.51 17.54 -7.72
N PHE A 236 -5.76 17.15 -7.46
CA PHE A 236 -6.08 16.08 -6.53
C PHE A 236 -7.38 15.33 -6.90
N GLY A 237 -7.63 14.21 -6.23
CA GLY A 237 -8.92 13.54 -6.17
C GLY A 237 -9.24 13.08 -4.75
N PRO A 238 -10.51 13.15 -4.31
CA PRO A 238 -10.89 12.73 -2.97
C PRO A 238 -10.73 11.20 -2.83
N PRO A 239 -10.29 10.71 -1.66
CA PRO A 239 -10.12 9.27 -1.43
C PRO A 239 -11.45 8.55 -1.14
N LEU A 240 -12.57 9.19 -1.45
CA LEU A 240 -13.93 8.80 -1.07
C LEU A 240 -14.79 8.60 -2.31
N HIS A 241 -15.81 7.75 -2.20
CA HIS A 241 -16.78 7.52 -3.28
C HIS A 241 -17.45 8.81 -3.75
N SER A 242 -17.93 9.60 -2.79
CA SER A 242 -18.44 10.94 -2.99
C SER A 242 -18.36 11.73 -1.69
N MET A 243 -18.30 13.05 -1.78
CA MET A 243 -18.34 13.95 -0.62
C MET A 243 -18.83 15.35 -0.98
N SER A 244 -19.34 16.06 0.02
CA SER A 244 -19.55 17.50 -0.05
C SER A 244 -18.24 18.24 0.30
N PRO A 245 -17.97 19.41 -0.31
CA PRO A 245 -16.81 20.20 0.06
C PRO A 245 -16.82 20.69 1.51
N ASP A 246 -17.99 21.03 2.04
CA ASP A 246 -18.15 21.49 3.42
C ASP A 246 -18.32 20.30 4.37
N PRO A 247 -17.64 20.28 5.53
CA PRO A 247 -16.70 21.28 6.06
C PRO A 247 -15.22 21.04 5.67
N THR A 248 -14.93 19.96 4.95
CA THR A 248 -13.56 19.46 4.70
C THR A 248 -12.61 20.49 4.13
N PHE A 249 -13.10 21.38 3.26
CA PHE A 249 -12.27 22.34 2.54
C PHE A 249 -12.48 23.79 2.97
N TYR A 250 -12.97 24.03 4.19
CA TYR A 250 -13.11 25.38 4.72
C TYR A 250 -11.83 26.23 4.52
N GLY A 251 -12.01 27.45 3.99
CA GLY A 251 -10.90 28.35 3.64
C GLY A 251 -10.09 27.92 2.41
N SER A 252 -10.64 27.09 1.53
CA SER A 252 -10.00 26.64 0.29
C SER A 252 -10.94 26.86 -0.90
N ALA A 253 -10.39 27.15 -2.07
CA ALA A 253 -11.13 27.17 -3.32
C ALA A 253 -10.87 25.87 -4.07
N ILE A 254 -11.92 25.26 -4.61
CA ILE A 254 -11.84 24.05 -5.43
C ILE A 254 -12.50 24.29 -6.76
N ARG A 255 -11.93 23.72 -7.82
CA ARG A 255 -12.53 23.73 -9.14
C ARG A 255 -12.39 22.40 -9.85
N ILE A 256 -13.29 22.14 -10.78
CA ILE A 256 -13.28 20.97 -11.65
C ILE A 256 -13.08 21.41 -13.09
N TYR A 257 -12.30 20.64 -13.84
CA TYR A 257 -12.13 20.80 -15.27
C TYR A 257 -13.24 20.06 -16.01
N ASP A 258 -13.88 20.74 -16.96
CA ASP A 258 -14.93 20.17 -17.81
C ASP A 258 -14.57 20.34 -19.29
N GLU A 259 -14.17 19.24 -19.93
CA GLU A 259 -13.84 19.20 -21.36
C GLU A 259 -15.04 19.57 -22.24
N ALA A 260 -16.26 19.26 -21.79
CA ALA A 260 -17.48 19.43 -22.57
C ALA A 260 -17.95 20.89 -22.66
N LYS A 261 -17.30 21.81 -21.94
CA LYS A 261 -17.57 23.23 -22.08
C LYS A 261 -17.05 23.75 -23.42
N GLN A 262 -17.99 24.07 -24.30
CA GLN A 262 -17.73 24.73 -25.58
C GLN A 262 -17.35 26.20 -25.36
N THR A 263 -16.06 26.44 -25.21
CA THR A 263 -15.49 27.77 -25.07
C THR A 263 -14.17 27.83 -25.82
N SER A 264 -14.01 28.88 -26.62
CA SER A 264 -12.77 29.22 -27.31
C SER A 264 -11.84 30.07 -26.45
N GLU A 265 -12.22 30.40 -25.22
CA GLU A 265 -11.40 31.15 -24.29
C GLU A 265 -10.58 30.20 -23.43
N GLU A 266 -9.27 30.45 -23.39
CA GLU A 266 -8.33 29.70 -22.58
C GLU A 266 -8.74 29.72 -21.09
N GLY A 267 -8.75 28.55 -20.45
CA GLY A 267 -9.02 28.41 -19.02
C GLY A 267 -10.49 28.50 -18.59
N LYS A 268 -11.44 28.71 -19.52
CA LYS A 268 -12.87 28.77 -19.19
C LYS A 268 -13.55 27.40 -19.02
N GLN A 269 -12.82 26.31 -19.24
CA GLN A 269 -13.25 24.93 -18.93
C GLN A 269 -13.39 24.70 -17.42
N TRP A 270 -12.75 25.51 -16.59
CA TRP A 270 -12.80 25.36 -15.14
C TRP A 270 -14.14 25.85 -14.55
N THR A 271 -14.69 25.09 -13.61
CA THR A 271 -15.86 25.47 -12.81
C THR A 271 -15.50 25.48 -11.35
N ASN A 272 -15.67 26.62 -10.67
CA ASN A 272 -15.54 26.68 -9.22
C ASN A 272 -16.65 25.85 -8.56
N LEU A 273 -16.27 25.05 -7.57
CA LEU A 273 -17.21 24.31 -6.76
C LEU A 273 -17.78 25.19 -5.65
N THR A 274 -19.03 24.93 -5.29
CA THR A 274 -19.74 25.57 -4.18
C THR A 274 -19.89 24.57 -3.04
N ASN A 275 -20.31 25.00 -1.85
CA ASN A 275 -20.58 24.09 -0.73
C ASN A 275 -21.70 23.07 -1.02
N ALA A 276 -22.50 23.29 -2.07
CA ALA A 276 -23.54 22.36 -2.52
C ALA A 276 -23.06 21.42 -3.65
N SER A 277 -21.86 21.62 -4.16
CA SER A 277 -21.26 20.73 -5.16
C SER A 277 -20.95 19.36 -4.56
N VAL A 278 -20.78 18.36 -5.42
CA VAL A 278 -20.37 17.00 -5.02
C VAL A 278 -19.05 16.68 -5.70
N LEU A 279 -18.07 16.26 -4.90
CA LEU A 279 -16.87 15.63 -5.45
C LEU A 279 -17.11 14.12 -5.54
N GLU A 280 -16.66 13.52 -6.63
CA GLU A 280 -16.85 12.10 -6.94
C GLU A 280 -15.51 11.43 -7.21
N LYS A 281 -15.42 10.14 -6.90
CA LYS A 281 -14.26 9.32 -7.25
C LYS A 281 -13.94 9.39 -8.75
N PHE A 282 -12.67 9.20 -9.11
CA PHE A 282 -12.13 9.18 -10.47
C PHE A 282 -12.16 10.51 -11.24
N LYS A 283 -12.91 11.51 -10.79
CA LYS A 283 -12.81 12.88 -11.30
C LYS A 283 -11.62 13.59 -10.65
N GLY A 284 -10.86 14.34 -11.42
CA GLY A 284 -9.80 15.19 -10.88
C GLY A 284 -10.27 16.62 -10.67
N TYR A 285 -9.67 17.25 -9.67
CA TYR A 285 -10.00 18.58 -9.18
C TYR A 285 -8.70 19.37 -8.96
N GLU A 286 -8.84 20.68 -8.83
CA GLU A 286 -7.78 21.53 -8.32
C GLU A 286 -8.20 22.19 -7.02
N ILE A 287 -7.23 22.38 -6.12
CA ILE A 287 -7.42 23.09 -4.85
C ILE A 287 -6.36 24.16 -4.66
N THR A 288 -6.75 25.27 -4.03
CA THR A 288 -5.85 26.29 -3.47
C THR A 288 -6.40 26.84 -2.16
N HIS A 289 -5.52 27.36 -1.30
CA HIS A 289 -5.82 27.93 0.02
C HIS A 289 -4.62 28.78 0.46
N SER A 290 -4.73 29.53 1.55
CA SER A 290 -3.70 30.54 1.91
C SER A 290 -2.32 29.95 2.21
N VAL A 291 -2.25 28.78 2.87
CA VAL A 291 -0.98 28.17 3.30
C VAL A 291 -1.04 26.64 3.22
N PRO A 292 0.06 25.95 2.87
CA PRO A 292 0.13 24.49 2.87
C PRO A 292 -0.44 23.90 4.15
N LYS A 293 -1.34 22.93 4.01
CA LYS A 293 -2.06 22.36 5.17
C LYS A 293 -2.50 20.93 4.92
N LYS A 294 -2.73 20.23 6.03
CA LYS A 294 -3.35 18.91 6.05
C LYS A 294 -4.85 19.02 5.82
N ILE A 295 -5.38 18.17 4.94
CA ILE A 295 -6.81 18.00 4.66
C ILE A 295 -7.21 16.61 5.13
N ILE A 296 -8.33 16.52 5.85
CA ILE A 296 -8.81 15.27 6.45
C ILE A 296 -10.13 14.88 5.80
N PHE A 297 -10.11 13.72 5.16
CA PHE A 297 -11.28 13.11 4.54
C PHE A 297 -11.86 12.05 5.48
N VAL A 298 -13.18 12.04 5.64
CA VAL A 298 -13.89 11.04 6.46
C VAL A 298 -15.06 10.50 5.64
N GLY A 299 -15.10 9.19 5.41
CA GLY A 299 -16.21 8.58 4.68
C GLY A 299 -15.87 7.23 4.04
N ARG A 300 -16.71 6.83 3.07
CA ARG A 300 -16.58 5.56 2.36
C ARG A 300 -15.39 5.59 1.40
N LEU A 301 -14.39 4.74 1.67
CA LEU A 301 -13.20 4.61 0.85
C LEU A 301 -13.50 3.98 -0.52
N VAL A 302 -12.66 4.25 -1.50
CA VAL A 302 -12.81 3.71 -2.87
C VAL A 302 -12.05 2.39 -3.02
N ASN A 303 -12.75 1.37 -3.51
CA ASN A 303 -12.19 0.06 -3.88
C ASN A 303 -12.62 -0.47 -5.26
N ASP A 304 -13.37 0.33 -6.02
CA ASP A 304 -13.85 -0.06 -7.34
C ASP A 304 -12.74 -0.03 -8.40
N ASN A 305 -12.98 -0.71 -9.51
CA ASN A 305 -12.16 -0.51 -10.71
C ASN A 305 -12.44 0.89 -11.30
N LEU A 306 -11.39 1.53 -11.80
CA LEU A 306 -11.52 2.72 -12.64
C LEU A 306 -12.04 2.27 -14.00
N SER A 307 -13.11 2.91 -14.44
CA SER A 307 -13.61 2.82 -15.80
C SER A 307 -14.24 4.14 -16.19
N THR A 308 -13.67 4.81 -17.19
CA THR A 308 -14.17 6.13 -17.64
C THR A 308 -15.38 6.05 -18.54
N GLY A 309 -15.67 4.88 -19.13
CA GLY A 309 -16.45 4.82 -20.37
C GLY A 309 -15.75 5.56 -21.52
N GLU A 310 -16.51 5.88 -22.57
CA GLU A 310 -16.01 6.69 -23.68
C GLU A 310 -15.89 8.16 -23.26
N LEU A 311 -14.65 8.65 -23.27
CA LEU A 311 -14.32 10.05 -23.03
C LEU A 311 -14.72 10.92 -24.24
N SER A 312 -15.21 12.12 -23.97
CA SER A 312 -15.67 13.06 -25.00
C SER A 312 -14.52 13.73 -25.75
N VAL A 313 -14.81 14.16 -26.98
CA VAL A 313 -14.04 15.16 -27.70
C VAL A 313 -15.03 16.19 -28.20
N THR A 314 -15.08 17.33 -27.51
CA THR A 314 -16.14 18.32 -27.70
C THR A 314 -15.68 19.40 -28.66
N GLU A 315 -16.34 19.45 -29.82
CA GLU A 315 -16.07 20.48 -30.82
C GLU A 315 -16.30 21.89 -30.23
N GLY A 316 -15.36 22.81 -30.48
CA GLY A 316 -15.38 24.16 -29.92
C GLY A 316 -14.88 24.29 -28.48
N SER A 317 -14.46 23.20 -27.83
CA SER A 317 -13.72 23.28 -26.56
C SER A 317 -12.24 23.61 -26.81
N TYR A 318 -11.70 24.61 -26.12
CA TYR A 318 -10.29 25.03 -26.25
C TYR A 318 -9.31 23.88 -25.99
N TYR A 319 -9.56 23.06 -24.97
CA TYR A 319 -8.74 21.89 -24.62
C TYR A 319 -9.42 20.58 -25.00
N LYS A 320 -10.08 20.53 -26.17
CA LYS A 320 -10.82 19.35 -26.64
C LYS A 320 -9.99 18.07 -26.54
N GLY A 321 -10.61 16.99 -26.09
CA GLY A 321 -9.99 15.67 -25.94
C GLY A 321 -8.93 15.55 -24.83
N TRP A 322 -8.81 16.54 -23.95
CA TRP A 322 -8.06 16.41 -22.70
C TRP A 322 -9.01 16.16 -21.54
N HIS A 323 -8.65 15.22 -20.67
CA HIS A 323 -9.48 14.84 -19.51
C HIS A 323 -8.65 14.84 -18.24
N LEU A 324 -9.21 15.41 -17.18
CA LEU A 324 -8.63 15.41 -15.84
C LEU A 324 -9.28 14.32 -14.98
N LEU A 325 -8.50 13.29 -14.69
CA LEU A 325 -8.88 12.17 -13.84
C LEU A 325 -8.15 12.25 -12.50
N SER A 326 -8.43 11.32 -11.59
CA SER A 326 -7.69 11.19 -10.34
C SER A 326 -7.45 9.75 -9.94
N ASN A 327 -6.45 9.55 -9.09
CA ASN A 327 -6.31 8.36 -8.27
C ASN A 327 -7.06 8.59 -6.94
N PRO A 328 -8.32 8.15 -6.77
CA PRO A 328 -9.05 8.29 -5.52
C PRO A 328 -8.74 7.16 -4.52
N TYR A 329 -7.78 6.29 -4.82
CA TYR A 329 -7.41 5.22 -3.90
C TYR A 329 -6.47 5.77 -2.82
N THR A 330 -6.38 5.04 -1.71
CA THR A 330 -5.42 5.34 -0.65
C THR A 330 -4.01 4.81 -0.95
N ALA A 331 -3.84 4.13 -2.10
CA ALA A 331 -2.61 3.54 -2.59
C ALA A 331 -2.29 4.05 -4.01
N ALA A 332 -1.11 3.72 -4.53
CA ALA A 332 -0.62 4.21 -5.81
C ALA A 332 -1.07 3.34 -7.00
N ILE A 333 -1.36 4.01 -8.13
CA ILE A 333 -1.62 3.37 -9.43
C ILE A 333 -0.31 3.28 -10.20
N SER A 334 0.07 2.08 -10.63
CA SER A 334 1.14 1.90 -11.61
C SER A 334 0.63 2.26 -13.00
N VAL A 335 1.31 3.19 -13.69
CA VAL A 335 0.91 3.66 -15.03
C VAL A 335 0.97 2.51 -16.04
N LYS A 336 1.91 1.58 -15.87
CA LYS A 336 2.03 0.36 -16.69
C LYS A 336 0.77 -0.51 -16.65
N ASP A 337 0.05 -0.51 -15.54
CA ASP A 337 -1.13 -1.34 -15.33
C ASP A 337 -2.43 -0.64 -15.77
N ILE A 338 -2.36 0.60 -16.24
CA ILE A 338 -3.49 1.30 -16.85
C ILE A 338 -3.78 0.72 -18.23
N VAL A 339 -5.05 0.43 -18.49
CA VAL A 339 -5.56 -0.02 -19.77
C VAL A 339 -6.13 1.18 -20.53
N PHE A 340 -5.32 1.71 -21.44
CA PHE A 340 -5.74 2.71 -22.42
C PHE A 340 -6.41 2.04 -23.61
N GLY A 341 -7.57 2.56 -24.02
CA GLY A 341 -8.21 2.16 -25.27
C GLY A 341 -7.44 2.65 -26.49
N SER A 342 -7.78 2.12 -27.68
CA SER A 342 -7.08 2.39 -28.94
C SER A 342 -7.13 3.86 -29.40
N GLY A 343 -8.07 4.64 -28.87
CA GLY A 343 -8.23 6.06 -29.16
C GLY A 343 -7.52 6.99 -28.18
N MET A 344 -6.75 6.46 -27.24
CA MET A 344 -6.03 7.25 -26.23
C MET A 344 -4.56 7.42 -26.58
N GLU A 345 -3.99 8.56 -26.19
CA GLU A 345 -2.56 8.66 -25.93
C GLU A 345 -2.25 7.78 -24.71
N GLN A 346 -1.31 6.83 -24.85
CA GLN A 346 -0.94 5.91 -23.76
C GLN A 346 0.03 6.58 -22.77
N THR A 347 -0.30 7.79 -22.33
CA THR A 347 0.54 8.64 -21.50
C THR A 347 -0.30 9.34 -20.43
N VAL A 348 0.21 9.32 -19.20
CA VAL A 348 -0.32 10.08 -18.07
C VAL A 348 0.50 11.34 -17.87
N TYR A 349 -0.16 12.47 -17.64
CA TYR A 349 0.50 13.72 -17.31
C TYR A 349 0.20 14.10 -15.86
N LEU A 350 1.25 14.22 -15.05
CA LEU A 350 1.17 14.62 -13.65
C LEU A 350 1.75 16.02 -13.49
N TYR A 351 0.91 16.97 -13.11
CA TYR A 351 1.29 18.35 -12.87
C TYR A 351 1.73 18.56 -11.42
N SER A 352 2.80 19.32 -11.24
CA SER A 352 3.21 19.89 -9.96
C SER A 352 2.33 21.08 -9.60
N THR A 353 2.32 21.48 -8.34
CA THR A 353 1.62 22.70 -7.88
C THR A 353 2.11 23.94 -8.64
N GLY A 354 1.21 24.82 -9.05
CA GLY A 354 1.57 26.01 -9.83
C GLY A 354 0.40 26.95 -10.08
N SER A 355 0.68 28.14 -10.60
CA SER A 355 -0.35 29.01 -11.16
C SER A 355 -0.67 28.63 -12.60
N PHE A 356 -1.78 29.19 -13.10
CA PHE A 356 -2.16 29.05 -14.49
C PHE A 356 -1.04 29.49 -15.44
N ASN A 357 -0.40 30.63 -15.19
CA ASN A 357 0.71 31.08 -16.05
C ASN A 357 1.99 30.28 -15.83
N ASP A 358 2.23 29.72 -14.65
CA ASP A 358 3.39 28.86 -14.43
C ASP A 358 3.34 27.65 -15.39
N TRP A 359 2.16 27.03 -15.54
CA TRP A 359 1.93 25.93 -16.50
C TRP A 359 1.84 26.40 -17.96
N ARG A 360 1.30 27.59 -18.23
CA ARG A 360 1.14 28.10 -19.60
C ARG A 360 2.46 28.58 -20.22
N ASN A 361 3.20 29.38 -19.47
CA ASN A 361 4.37 30.09 -19.98
C ASN A 361 5.67 29.28 -19.83
N ASN A 362 5.59 28.03 -19.35
CA ASN A 362 6.75 27.19 -19.05
C ASN A 362 7.81 27.91 -18.18
N ALA A 363 7.37 28.86 -17.34
CA ALA A 363 8.23 29.75 -16.56
C ALA A 363 9.05 29.01 -15.49
N GLY A 364 8.69 27.76 -15.17
CA GLY A 364 9.48 26.82 -14.39
C GLY A 364 10.61 26.18 -15.21
N ASN A 365 11.62 26.96 -15.62
CA ASN A 365 12.85 26.48 -16.27
C ASN A 365 12.65 25.36 -17.32
N HIS A 366 11.67 25.51 -18.22
CA HIS A 366 11.46 24.62 -19.37
C HIS A 366 11.32 23.12 -19.02
N GLY A 367 10.77 22.78 -17.84
CA GLY A 367 10.51 21.39 -17.46
C GLY A 367 11.76 20.50 -17.37
N THR A 368 12.96 21.07 -17.14
CA THR A 368 14.23 20.33 -17.13
C THR A 368 15.07 20.41 -15.87
N VAL A 369 14.69 21.21 -14.89
CA VAL A 369 15.19 21.00 -13.51
C VAL A 369 14.64 19.65 -13.09
N SER A 370 15.52 18.69 -12.94
CA SER A 370 15.22 17.33 -13.33
C SER A 370 14.08 16.74 -12.53
N VAL A 371 12.95 16.47 -13.20
CA VAL A 371 12.00 15.45 -12.71
C VAL A 371 12.63 14.05 -12.66
N TRP A 372 13.90 13.95 -13.09
CA TRP A 372 14.77 12.77 -13.18
C TRP A 372 15.82 12.68 -12.06
N ASN A 373 16.08 13.78 -11.34
CA ASN A 373 17.05 13.86 -10.26
C ASN A 373 16.48 14.71 -9.12
N ASP A 374 16.33 14.05 -7.98
CA ASP A 374 15.55 14.48 -6.82
C ASP A 374 16.26 15.55 -5.97
N ALA A 375 17.48 15.97 -6.36
CA ALA A 375 18.24 17.00 -5.68
C ALA A 375 17.81 18.44 -6.03
N ASP A 376 17.07 18.63 -7.12
CA ASP A 376 16.71 19.96 -7.58
C ASP A 376 15.29 20.38 -7.14
N SER A 377 15.12 21.65 -6.82
CA SER A 377 13.80 22.23 -6.53
C SER A 377 12.90 22.15 -7.76
N VAL A 378 11.81 21.37 -7.70
CA VAL A 378 10.75 21.37 -8.71
C VAL A 378 10.09 22.75 -8.69
N ALA A 379 10.29 23.52 -9.75
CA ALA A 379 9.68 24.84 -9.88
C ALA A 379 8.15 24.69 -9.99
N PRO A 380 7.37 25.66 -9.48
CA PRO A 380 5.94 25.69 -9.75
C PRO A 380 5.65 25.64 -11.27
N GLY A 381 4.57 24.98 -11.66
CA GLY A 381 4.16 24.96 -13.07
C GLY A 381 4.77 23.86 -13.94
N GLN A 382 5.51 22.91 -13.36
CA GLN A 382 6.09 21.79 -14.12
C GLN A 382 5.11 20.61 -14.25
N TYR A 383 5.32 19.75 -15.26
CA TYR A 383 4.59 18.49 -15.41
C TYR A 383 5.55 17.35 -15.78
N LEU A 384 5.13 16.12 -15.50
CA LEU A 384 5.79 14.91 -15.98
C LEU A 384 4.83 14.09 -16.85
N ALA A 385 5.26 13.81 -18.07
CA ALA A 385 4.63 12.84 -18.94
C ALA A 385 5.20 11.45 -18.63
N ILE A 386 4.34 10.49 -18.27
CA ILE A 386 4.67 9.09 -18.02
C ILE A 386 3.94 8.25 -19.07
N PRO A 387 4.63 7.84 -20.14
CA PRO A 387 4.10 6.86 -21.07
C PRO A 387 3.93 5.49 -20.40
N LYS A 388 2.96 4.69 -20.86
CA LYS A 388 2.65 3.37 -20.29
C LYS A 388 3.85 2.41 -20.30
N ASN A 389 4.61 2.41 -21.39
CA ASN A 389 5.68 1.43 -21.65
C ASN A 389 7.07 2.09 -21.69
N ILE A 390 7.36 3.00 -20.76
CA ILE A 390 8.63 3.71 -20.78
C ILE A 390 9.81 2.85 -20.30
N ALA A 391 10.89 2.84 -21.10
CA ALA A 391 12.16 2.24 -20.70
C ALA A 391 12.68 2.87 -19.41
N GLY A 392 13.19 2.04 -18.49
CA GLY A 392 13.99 2.52 -17.36
C GLY A 392 13.22 3.15 -16.21
N PHE A 393 11.89 3.14 -16.23
CA PHE A 393 11.12 3.33 -15.01
C PHE A 393 10.91 1.99 -14.32
N SER A 394 11.20 1.97 -13.02
CA SER A 394 10.75 0.87 -12.17
C SER A 394 9.25 1.03 -11.92
N THR A 395 8.58 -0.06 -11.54
CA THR A 395 7.20 -0.02 -11.04
C THR A 395 7.04 0.89 -9.81
N ALA A 396 8.14 1.33 -9.18
CA ALA A 396 8.12 2.26 -8.05
C ALA A 396 8.20 3.74 -8.45
N THR A 397 8.62 4.07 -9.68
CA THR A 397 8.82 5.47 -10.14
C THR A 397 7.79 5.91 -11.18
N ALA A 398 7.20 5.00 -11.95
CA ALA A 398 6.11 5.28 -12.90
C ALA A 398 4.72 5.08 -12.26
N VAL A 399 4.49 5.76 -11.13
CA VAL A 399 3.25 5.65 -10.36
C VAL A 399 2.51 6.99 -10.24
N ILE A 400 1.19 6.90 -10.08
CA ILE A 400 0.31 8.00 -9.69
C ILE A 400 0.03 7.83 -8.19
N PRO A 401 0.60 8.67 -7.31
CA PRO A 401 0.38 8.58 -5.87
C PRO A 401 -1.10 8.66 -5.49
N SER A 402 -1.45 8.17 -4.29
CA SER A 402 -2.81 8.32 -3.74
C SER A 402 -3.29 9.78 -3.78
N MET A 403 -4.58 9.95 -4.09
CA MET A 403 -5.27 11.24 -4.21
C MET A 403 -4.69 12.21 -5.26
N GLN A 404 -3.73 11.79 -6.09
CA GLN A 404 -3.13 12.64 -7.13
C GLN A 404 -4.10 12.80 -8.30
N GLY A 405 -4.31 14.05 -8.76
CA GLY A 405 -4.97 14.33 -10.02
C GLY A 405 -4.01 14.16 -11.19
N PHE A 406 -4.50 13.64 -12.32
CA PHE A 406 -3.70 13.36 -13.50
C PHE A 406 -4.47 13.57 -14.79
N MET A 407 -3.78 13.98 -15.84
CA MET A 407 -4.39 14.19 -17.16
C MET A 407 -4.10 13.05 -18.12
N VAL A 408 -5.05 12.84 -19.03
CA VAL A 408 -4.96 11.91 -20.17
C VAL A 408 -5.49 12.60 -21.42
N GLY A 409 -4.99 12.18 -22.59
CA GLY A 409 -5.33 12.79 -23.88
C GLY A 409 -5.87 11.77 -24.89
N ILE A 410 -6.79 12.20 -25.76
CA ILE A 410 -7.20 11.44 -26.94
C ILE A 410 -6.09 11.53 -28.02
N SER A 411 -5.82 10.42 -28.70
CA SER A 411 -4.70 10.29 -29.67
C SER A 411 -4.88 11.16 -30.91
N ASP A 412 -6.11 11.30 -31.40
CA ASP A 412 -6.49 12.24 -32.46
C ASP A 412 -7.65 13.10 -31.95
N ARG A 413 -7.44 14.41 -31.84
CA ARG A 413 -8.41 15.37 -31.31
C ARG A 413 -9.15 16.13 -32.42
N GLU A 414 -8.65 16.10 -33.64
CA GLU A 414 -9.26 16.75 -34.80
C GLU A 414 -10.20 15.81 -35.53
N THR A 415 -9.79 14.54 -35.67
CA THR A 415 -10.59 13.45 -36.21
C THR A 415 -10.69 12.31 -35.20
N PRO A 416 -11.38 12.52 -34.06
CA PRO A 416 -11.37 11.57 -32.98
C PRO A 416 -12.02 10.24 -33.37
N PRO A 417 -11.43 9.10 -32.96
CA PRO A 417 -11.99 7.79 -33.27
C PRO A 417 -13.37 7.63 -32.60
N PRO A 418 -14.34 6.98 -33.26
CA PRO A 418 -15.70 6.85 -32.74
C PRO A 418 -15.75 6.04 -31.43
N THR A 419 -14.83 5.09 -31.24
CA THR A 419 -14.71 4.23 -30.05
C THR A 419 -13.26 4.08 -29.60
N GLY A 420 -13.06 3.54 -28.40
CA GLY A 420 -11.74 3.26 -27.85
C GLY A 420 -11.13 4.41 -27.05
N LYS A 421 -11.90 5.44 -26.71
CA LYS A 421 -11.45 6.57 -25.89
C LYS A 421 -11.67 6.28 -24.42
N THR A 422 -11.07 5.21 -23.92
CA THR A 422 -11.34 4.70 -22.57
C THR A 422 -10.05 4.58 -21.75
N VAL A 423 -10.16 4.83 -20.45
CA VAL A 423 -9.10 4.58 -19.47
C VAL A 423 -9.68 3.69 -18.38
N ASN A 424 -9.05 2.54 -18.17
CA ASN A 424 -9.48 1.58 -17.15
C ASN A 424 -8.31 1.14 -16.29
N PHE A 425 -8.58 0.82 -15.03
CA PHE A 425 -7.60 0.25 -14.12
C PHE A 425 -8.29 -0.68 -13.12
N ALA A 426 -7.73 -1.87 -12.92
CA ALA A 426 -8.24 -2.84 -11.96
C ALA A 426 -7.69 -2.53 -10.58
N TYR A 427 -8.57 -2.35 -9.58
CA TYR A 427 -8.17 -2.03 -8.20
C TYR A 427 -7.16 -3.03 -7.63
N GLY A 428 -7.27 -4.32 -7.99
CA GLY A 428 -6.35 -5.36 -7.54
C GLY A 428 -4.89 -5.17 -7.96
N ASN A 429 -4.59 -4.25 -8.89
CA ASN A 429 -3.24 -3.94 -9.34
C ASN A 429 -2.61 -2.76 -8.57
N LEU A 430 -3.23 -2.28 -7.49
CA LEU A 430 -2.66 -1.22 -6.67
C LEU A 430 -1.35 -1.63 -6.01
N THR A 431 -0.51 -0.63 -5.79
CA THR A 431 0.76 -0.78 -5.06
C THR A 431 0.82 0.24 -3.94
N GLY A 432 1.57 -0.04 -2.88
CA GLY A 432 1.78 0.91 -1.79
C GLY A 432 2.37 2.23 -2.30
N ASN A 433 2.04 3.35 -1.66
CA ASN A 433 2.64 4.64 -1.98
C ASN A 433 4.14 4.60 -1.65
N THR A 434 4.98 4.75 -2.68
CA THR A 434 6.44 4.92 -2.55
C THR A 434 6.87 6.38 -2.68
N MET A 435 5.94 7.23 -3.14
CA MET A 435 6.17 8.65 -3.38
C MET A 435 5.03 9.48 -2.77
N PRO A 436 5.30 10.66 -2.19
CA PRO A 436 4.27 11.65 -1.92
C PRO A 436 3.54 12.05 -3.20
N GLN A 437 2.33 12.59 -3.04
CA GLN A 437 1.70 13.39 -4.11
C GLN A 437 2.70 14.39 -4.63
N ARG A 438 2.84 14.52 -5.94
CA ARG A 438 3.96 15.18 -6.63
C ARG A 438 4.58 16.34 -5.83
N ALA A 439 5.56 15.97 -5.01
CA ALA A 439 6.83 16.61 -4.75
C ALA A 439 7.71 15.55 -4.07
N ASN A 440 8.77 15.13 -4.75
CA ASN A 440 9.95 14.38 -4.28
C ASN A 440 9.75 12.91 -3.83
N SER A 441 10.52 11.94 -4.36
CA SER A 441 11.21 10.99 -3.46
C SER A 441 12.39 10.23 -4.11
N ALA A 442 13.48 10.24 -3.33
CA ALA A 442 14.48 9.20 -3.03
C ALA A 442 15.12 8.37 -4.15
N GLU A 443 16.44 8.59 -4.28
CA GLU A 443 17.45 7.69 -4.83
C GLU A 443 17.11 6.20 -4.63
N ASN A 444 17.11 5.44 -5.72
CA ASN A 444 17.99 4.27 -5.83
C ASN A 444 18.08 3.76 -7.28
N GLN A 445 19.30 3.81 -7.80
CA GLN A 445 19.87 2.94 -8.84
C GLN A 445 18.95 2.67 -10.04
N ALA A 446 18.78 3.66 -10.91
CA ALA A 446 18.36 3.37 -12.28
C ALA A 446 19.45 2.53 -12.96
N SER A 447 19.05 1.39 -13.52
CA SER A 447 19.85 0.59 -14.43
C SER A 447 20.53 1.52 -15.46
N SER A 448 21.84 1.37 -15.67
CA SER A 448 22.56 2.09 -16.72
C SER A 448 22.05 1.65 -18.09
N TYR A 449 21.12 2.39 -18.67
CA TYR A 449 20.78 2.27 -20.08
C TYR A 449 21.78 3.05 -20.92
N ILE A 450 22.10 2.52 -22.11
CA ILE A 450 22.86 3.23 -23.12
C ILE A 450 21.86 4.07 -23.93
N TYR A 451 21.93 5.38 -23.78
CA TYR A 451 21.11 6.33 -24.53
C TYR A 451 22.00 7.39 -25.18
N SER A 452 21.52 7.97 -26.27
CA SER A 452 22.10 9.16 -26.89
C SER A 452 21.20 10.36 -26.65
N VAL A 453 21.78 11.47 -26.23
CA VAL A 453 21.03 12.72 -26.03
C VAL A 453 21.46 13.71 -27.09
N VAL A 454 20.49 14.24 -27.84
CA VAL A 454 20.70 15.37 -28.73
C VAL A 454 20.06 16.58 -28.07
N THR A 455 20.86 17.58 -27.71
CA THR A 455 20.37 18.87 -27.22
C THR A 455 20.70 19.94 -28.26
N VAL A 456 19.70 20.71 -28.66
CA VAL A 456 19.89 21.95 -29.42
C VAL A 456 19.47 23.10 -28.53
N ALA A 457 20.36 24.07 -28.32
CA ALA A 457 20.09 25.26 -27.53
C ALA A 457 20.48 26.51 -28.32
N GLY A 458 19.68 27.57 -28.21
CA GLY A 458 19.94 28.87 -28.85
C GLY A 458 19.03 29.96 -28.28
N GLY A 459 19.64 31.07 -27.81
CA GLY A 459 18.93 32.10 -27.07
C GLY A 459 18.34 31.55 -25.76
N ASP A 460 17.10 31.93 -25.45
CA ASP A 460 16.34 31.43 -24.28
C ASP A 460 15.57 30.13 -24.59
N GLN A 461 15.89 29.45 -25.70
CA GLN A 461 15.20 28.24 -26.15
C GLN A 461 16.17 27.05 -26.19
N PHE A 462 15.69 25.88 -25.79
CA PHE A 462 16.36 24.62 -26.10
C PHE A 462 15.36 23.50 -26.37
N ASP A 463 15.82 22.51 -27.13
CA ASP A 463 15.18 21.23 -27.31
C ASP A 463 16.16 20.11 -26.95
N ARG A 464 15.64 19.03 -26.37
CA ARG A 464 16.38 17.81 -26.04
C ARG A 464 15.58 16.60 -26.50
N VAL A 465 16.23 15.74 -27.27
CA VAL A 465 15.74 14.41 -27.67
C VAL A 465 16.60 13.36 -27.00
N TRP A 466 15.94 12.40 -26.34
CA TRP A 466 16.57 11.18 -25.87
C TRP A 466 16.31 10.08 -26.89
N LEU A 467 17.38 9.44 -27.36
CA LEU A 467 17.34 8.27 -28.23
C LEU A 467 17.81 7.07 -27.40
N PHE A 468 16.98 6.06 -27.32
CA PHE A 468 17.32 4.77 -26.76
C PHE A 468 16.87 3.69 -27.74
N THR A 469 17.41 2.49 -27.60
CA THR A 469 17.09 1.35 -28.46
C THR A 469 16.59 0.20 -27.61
N ASP A 470 15.41 -0.30 -27.93
CA ASP A 470 14.81 -1.51 -27.37
C ASP A 470 14.32 -2.43 -28.51
N GLU A 471 14.34 -3.75 -28.29
CA GLU A 471 13.88 -4.74 -29.28
C GLU A 471 12.38 -4.61 -29.59
N GLN A 472 11.61 -3.95 -28.71
CA GLN A 472 10.17 -3.72 -28.88
C GLN A 472 9.83 -2.44 -29.66
N CYS A 473 10.80 -1.55 -29.91
CA CYS A 473 10.55 -0.29 -30.61
C CYS A 473 10.15 -0.54 -32.08
N THR A 474 9.12 0.15 -32.55
CA THR A 474 8.76 0.15 -33.98
C THR A 474 9.50 1.24 -34.77
N PRO A 475 9.61 1.13 -36.12
CA PRO A 475 10.14 2.21 -36.97
C PRO A 475 9.24 3.44 -37.09
N SER A 476 8.14 3.50 -36.34
CA SER A 476 7.15 4.57 -36.33
C SER A 476 7.08 5.20 -34.93
N PHE A 477 6.33 6.28 -34.79
CA PHE A 477 6.11 6.90 -33.48
C PHE A 477 5.48 5.88 -32.52
N ASP A 478 6.20 5.54 -31.44
CA ASP A 478 5.86 4.48 -30.50
C ASP A 478 5.47 5.07 -29.13
N ASN A 479 4.17 5.36 -29.00
CA ASN A 479 3.54 5.87 -27.78
C ASN A 479 3.91 4.97 -26.58
N GLY A 480 4.78 5.45 -25.70
CA GLY A 480 5.38 4.59 -24.68
C GLY A 480 6.88 4.83 -24.55
N TRP A 481 7.51 5.04 -25.69
CA TRP A 481 8.94 5.20 -25.84
C TRP A 481 9.24 6.65 -26.31
N ASP A 482 8.51 7.17 -27.29
CA ASP A 482 8.58 8.58 -27.68
C ASP A 482 7.37 9.39 -27.16
N GLY A 483 7.53 10.71 -27.09
CA GLY A 483 6.51 11.63 -26.60
C GLY A 483 6.38 12.86 -27.48
N ARG A 484 5.15 13.23 -27.87
CA ARG A 484 4.88 14.51 -28.53
C ARG A 484 4.89 15.63 -27.48
N LYS A 485 5.53 16.76 -27.81
CA LYS A 485 5.48 17.95 -26.96
C LYS A 485 4.10 18.60 -26.99
N PHE A 486 3.69 19.15 -25.85
CA PHE A 486 2.45 19.90 -25.71
C PHE A 486 2.43 21.10 -26.67
N ILE A 487 1.23 21.36 -27.20
CA ILE A 487 0.86 22.34 -28.23
C ILE A 487 1.79 23.58 -28.26
N ALA A 488 2.59 23.72 -29.30
CA ALA A 488 3.22 24.99 -29.65
C ALA A 488 2.47 25.60 -30.85
N PRO A 489 2.06 26.87 -30.81
CA PRO A 489 1.53 27.56 -31.99
C PRO A 489 2.56 27.51 -33.13
N ALA A 490 2.08 27.35 -34.36
CA ALA A 490 2.94 27.38 -35.54
C ALA A 490 3.81 28.65 -35.54
N GLY A 491 5.13 28.48 -35.45
CA GLY A 491 6.12 29.53 -35.71
C GLY A 491 6.94 30.08 -34.54
N SER A 492 7.01 29.44 -33.35
CA SER A 492 7.71 30.05 -32.20
C SER A 492 8.68 29.21 -31.37
N THR A 493 9.00 27.95 -31.69
CA THR A 493 9.98 27.19 -30.89
C THR A 493 10.98 26.41 -31.72
N LEU A 494 12.25 26.48 -31.31
CA LEU A 494 13.29 25.52 -31.61
C LEU A 494 12.76 24.11 -31.29
N GLN A 495 12.57 23.29 -32.32
CA GLN A 495 12.06 21.92 -32.17
C GLN A 495 13.01 20.92 -32.82
N LEU A 496 13.38 19.89 -32.05
CA LEU A 496 14.03 18.68 -32.51
C LEU A 496 12.94 17.63 -32.71
N TYR A 497 12.92 17.05 -33.90
CA TYR A 497 12.17 15.83 -34.19
C TYR A 497 13.14 14.80 -34.73
N ALA A 498 12.99 13.55 -34.29
CA ALA A 498 13.68 12.43 -34.89
C ALA A 498 12.76 11.82 -35.96
N THR A 499 13.24 11.73 -37.20
CA THR A 499 12.57 10.99 -38.27
C THR A 499 13.50 9.87 -38.71
N GLN A 500 13.06 8.62 -38.58
CA GLN A 500 13.75 7.50 -39.19
C GLN A 500 13.38 7.45 -40.67
N ALA A 501 14.38 7.56 -41.55
CA ALA A 501 14.18 7.26 -42.96
C ALA A 501 13.84 5.77 -43.11
N LYS A 502 12.71 5.46 -43.76
CA LYS A 502 12.43 4.09 -44.21
C LYS A 502 13.32 3.83 -45.42
N ASP A 503 14.32 2.97 -45.25
CA ASP A 503 14.95 2.25 -46.37
C ASP A 503 14.14 0.98 -46.68
#